data_AF-A0A3A8J3T9-F1
#
_entry.id   AF-A0A3A8J3T9-F1
#
_cell.length_a   1.000
_cell.length_b   1.000
_cell.length_c   1.000
_cell.angle_alpha   90.00
_cell.angle_beta   90.00
_cell.angle_gamma   90.00
#
_symmetry.space_group_name_H-M   'P 1'
#
loop_
_entity.id
_entity.type
_entity.pdbx_description
1 polymer ?
#
loop_
_entity_poly.entity_id
_entity_poly.type
_entity_poly.pdbx_seq_one_letter_code
_entity_poly.pdbx_strand_id
1 'polypeptide(L)'
;MPGAWSCGRRHRATYQSRRKFRMQLRKMMVMLAAVSTMSFALTACGDDTTTLDSCTSDTDCASNFCNTSAGVCMETCESAADCPDTEKECAPLSGATNTAKVCQCKTNQLCNSDDSTSLVCGAVSKRCEEPGTNTGCTSNSDCGTGETCDTSTGQCVGGTTTCSGEGRATCAYGSACYSGTCQAPTAPTCENYDKFNNKAALGTTGPIIFKVGTGAVTTDTAFCGNSTTKRVKINISAYSSTPFPATAAELNGFFYVLVNGQPTSVSISSSSGNYTVTGTNRDRADIVANLCVLPSSNTASLGYYFTGGNFFCFQSTY
;
A
#
# COMPACT_ATOMS: atom_id res chain seq x y z
N MET A 1 47.88 -64.28 -2.48
CA MET A 1 48.98 -63.61 -1.76
C MET A 1 48.40 -62.40 -1.05
N PRO A 2 48.42 -62.39 0.29
CA PRO A 2 47.96 -61.31 1.14
C PRO A 2 49.09 -60.30 1.41
N GLY A 3 48.73 -59.11 1.86
CA GLY A 3 49.66 -58.09 2.33
C GLY A 3 48.99 -57.17 3.34
N ALA A 4 48.75 -57.71 4.54
CA ALA A 4 48.37 -56.96 5.73
C ALA A 4 49.55 -56.13 6.27
N TRP A 5 49.24 -55.16 7.13
CA TRP A 5 49.87 -54.74 8.40
C TRP A 5 49.22 -53.36 8.73
N SER A 6 48.30 -53.18 9.70
CA SER A 6 48.41 -53.30 11.18
C SER A 6 49.50 -52.36 11.74
N CYS A 7 49.35 -51.61 12.84
CA CYS A 7 48.42 -51.65 13.96
C CYS A 7 48.67 -50.44 14.88
N GLY A 8 47.62 -49.92 15.52
CA GLY A 8 47.61 -49.50 16.94
C GLY A 8 48.07 -48.07 17.29
N ARG A 9 47.65 -47.47 18.42
CA ARG A 9 46.69 -47.78 19.50
C ARG A 9 46.82 -46.65 20.56
N ARG A 10 45.75 -46.38 21.32
CA ARG A 10 45.65 -45.94 22.76
C ARG A 10 44.76 -44.71 22.93
N HIS A 11 43.54 -44.86 23.48
CA HIS A 11 43.14 -44.90 24.91
C HIS A 11 43.27 -43.52 25.58
N ARG A 12 42.25 -42.92 26.23
CA ARG A 12 41.35 -43.33 27.34
C ARG A 12 40.05 -42.48 27.25
N ALA A 13 38.81 -42.89 27.52
CA ALA A 13 38.17 -43.60 28.64
C ALA A 13 38.04 -42.80 29.95
N THR A 14 36.83 -42.83 30.54
CA THR A 14 36.33 -42.39 31.88
C THR A 14 35.70 -40.98 31.97
N TYR A 15 34.61 -40.69 32.70
CA TYR A 15 33.85 -41.42 33.73
C TYR A 15 32.40 -40.89 33.86
N GLN A 16 31.56 -41.69 34.53
CA GLN A 16 30.15 -41.50 34.89
C GLN A 16 29.84 -40.24 35.74
N SER A 17 28.57 -39.80 35.72
CA SER A 17 27.86 -39.45 36.96
C SER A 17 26.33 -39.48 36.77
N ARG A 18 25.71 -40.43 37.46
CA ARG A 18 24.28 -40.47 37.80
C ARG A 18 23.99 -39.42 38.87
N ARG A 19 22.85 -38.72 38.78
CA ARG A 19 22.09 -38.34 39.98
C ARG A 19 20.61 -38.66 39.80
N LYS A 20 20.19 -39.77 40.43
CA LYS A 20 18.82 -40.00 40.91
C LYS A 20 18.63 -39.15 42.17
N PHE A 21 17.54 -38.39 42.24
CA PHE A 21 16.83 -38.20 43.50
C PHE A 21 15.32 -38.28 43.24
N ARG A 22 14.70 -39.30 43.87
CA ARG A 22 13.26 -39.48 44.04
C ARG A 22 12.78 -38.59 45.17
N MET A 23 11.54 -38.09 45.10
CA MET A 23 10.54 -37.88 46.18
C MET A 23 9.57 -36.76 45.72
N GLN A 24 8.24 -36.76 45.93
CA GLN A 24 7.25 -37.74 46.34
C GLN A 24 5.91 -37.29 45.76
N LEU A 25 5.13 -38.25 45.26
CA LEU A 25 3.68 -38.14 45.13
C LEU A 25 3.08 -38.13 46.54
N ARG A 26 2.37 -37.08 46.95
CA ARG A 26 1.26 -37.10 47.94
C ARG A 26 0.79 -35.66 48.21
N LYS A 27 -0.39 -35.31 47.66
CA LYS A 27 -1.52 -34.76 48.42
C LYS A 27 -2.73 -34.69 47.49
N MET A 28 -3.73 -35.48 47.87
CA MET A 28 -5.07 -35.53 47.29
C MET A 28 -5.90 -34.31 47.71
N MET A 29 -6.94 -34.08 46.90
CA MET A 29 -8.26 -33.51 47.23
C MET A 29 -8.38 -32.01 47.53
N VAL A 30 -9.07 -31.29 46.63
CA VAL A 30 -10.46 -30.88 46.85
C VAL A 30 -11.22 -30.96 45.50
N MET A 31 -12.31 -31.71 45.48
CA MET A 31 -13.36 -31.65 44.46
C MET A 31 -14.15 -30.35 44.59
N LEU A 32 -14.51 -29.71 43.48
CA LEU A 32 -15.87 -29.20 43.32
C LEU A 32 -16.31 -29.48 41.88
N ALA A 33 -17.47 -30.11 41.74
CA ALA A 33 -18.05 -30.60 40.50
C ALA A 33 -19.22 -29.70 40.06
N ALA A 34 -19.32 -29.48 38.74
CA ALA A 34 -20.53 -29.38 37.90
C ALA A 34 -20.05 -28.91 36.51
N VAL A 35 -19.74 -29.75 35.51
CA VAL A 35 -20.54 -30.72 34.72
C VAL A 35 -21.75 -30.11 34.01
N SER A 36 -21.58 -29.85 32.71
CA SER A 36 -22.53 -30.19 31.64
C SER A 36 -21.70 -30.38 30.35
N THR A 37 -21.19 -31.58 30.10
CA THR A 37 -21.65 -32.53 29.04
C THR A 37 -21.30 -32.06 27.61
N MET A 38 -20.16 -32.52 27.09
CA MET A 38 -20.02 -33.69 26.19
C MET A 38 -20.39 -33.39 24.72
N SER A 39 -19.39 -33.39 23.83
CA SER A 39 -19.14 -34.53 22.94
C SER A 39 -17.92 -34.27 22.06
N PHE A 40 -16.93 -35.15 22.19
CA PHE A 40 -15.90 -35.37 21.20
C PHE A 40 -16.54 -35.98 19.95
N ALA A 41 -16.27 -35.39 18.80
CA ALA A 41 -16.22 -36.11 17.52
C ALA A 41 -14.95 -35.67 16.80
N LEU A 42 -13.90 -36.48 17.00
CA LEU A 42 -12.76 -36.54 16.10
C LEU A 42 -13.23 -37.17 14.79
N THR A 43 -13.36 -36.35 13.75
CA THR A 43 -13.17 -36.79 12.36
C THR A 43 -12.04 -35.96 11.80
N ALA A 44 -10.93 -36.66 11.55
CA ALA A 44 -9.79 -36.17 10.82
C ALA A 44 -10.13 -35.89 9.33
N CYS A 45 -9.23 -35.14 8.70
CA CYS A 45 -9.12 -34.77 7.27
C CYS A 45 -9.86 -33.49 6.85
N GLY A 46 -9.08 -32.40 6.74
CA GLY A 46 -9.49 -31.12 6.16
C GLY A 46 -8.61 -29.99 6.70
N ASP A 47 -7.33 -30.04 6.37
CA ASP A 47 -6.32 -29.04 6.68
C ASP A 47 -6.61 -27.78 5.87
N ASP A 48 -7.40 -26.86 6.44
CA ASP A 48 -7.71 -25.55 5.87
C ASP A 48 -8.08 -24.61 7.03
N THR A 49 -7.10 -24.28 7.87
CA THR A 49 -7.25 -23.25 8.90
C THR A 49 -6.42 -22.03 8.55
N THR A 50 -6.88 -21.29 7.54
CA THR A 50 -6.57 -19.86 7.36
C THR A 50 -7.43 -18.96 8.26
N THR A 51 -8.04 -19.51 9.31
CA THR A 51 -8.61 -18.69 10.39
C THR A 51 -7.46 -18.13 11.20
N LEU A 52 -7.00 -16.96 10.76
CA LEU A 52 -6.08 -16.10 11.48
C LEU A 52 -6.70 -15.81 12.85
N ASP A 53 -6.30 -16.54 13.89
CA ASP A 53 -6.75 -16.29 15.25
C ASP A 53 -6.25 -14.91 15.67
N SER A 54 -7.18 -13.96 15.76
CA SER A 54 -6.89 -12.59 16.10
C SER A 54 -6.60 -12.47 17.60
N CYS A 55 -5.57 -11.71 17.98
CA CYS A 55 -5.18 -11.55 19.37
C CYS A 55 -4.89 -10.08 19.73
N THR A 56 -5.08 -9.74 21.01
CA THR A 56 -4.72 -8.44 21.59
C THR A 56 -3.69 -8.59 22.72
N SER A 57 -3.51 -9.80 23.22
CA SER A 57 -2.56 -10.16 24.27
C SER A 57 -2.08 -11.61 24.11
N ASP A 58 -0.92 -11.93 24.68
CA ASP A 58 -0.34 -13.27 24.63
C ASP A 58 -1.29 -14.36 25.15
N THR A 59 -2.13 -14.04 26.14
CA THR A 59 -3.08 -14.98 26.73
C THR A 59 -4.24 -15.36 25.81
N ASP A 60 -4.44 -14.60 24.72
CA ASP A 60 -5.48 -14.88 23.73
C ASP A 60 -5.06 -16.04 22.81
N CYS A 61 -3.77 -16.39 22.79
CA CYS A 61 -3.19 -17.39 21.90
C CYS A 61 -2.89 -18.69 22.64
N ALA A 62 -3.21 -19.84 22.02
CA ALA A 62 -2.84 -21.15 22.56
C ALA A 62 -1.32 -21.33 22.72
N SER A 63 -0.53 -20.62 21.89
CA SER A 63 0.93 -20.56 21.95
C SER A 63 1.49 -19.62 23.03
N ASN A 64 0.63 -18.87 23.73
CA ASN A 64 1.02 -17.78 24.64
C ASN A 64 1.88 -16.70 23.98
N PHE A 65 1.73 -16.48 22.67
CA PHE A 65 2.43 -15.42 21.95
C PHE A 65 1.53 -14.73 20.94
N CYS A 66 1.31 -13.44 21.15
CA CYS A 66 0.56 -12.56 20.27
C CYS A 66 1.49 -11.54 19.63
N ASN A 67 1.52 -11.50 18.30
CA ASN A 67 2.03 -10.34 17.59
C ASN A 67 0.98 -9.23 17.67
N THR A 68 0.99 -8.46 18.74
CA THR A 68 0.03 -7.38 18.99
C THR A 68 0.06 -6.27 17.92
N SER A 69 1.16 -6.16 17.16
CA SER A 69 1.28 -5.19 16.05
C SER A 69 0.50 -5.62 14.80
N ALA A 70 0.39 -6.93 14.57
CA ALA A 70 -0.41 -7.51 13.49
C ALA A 70 -1.75 -8.10 13.97
N GLY A 71 -1.95 -8.21 15.28
CA GLY A 71 -3.11 -8.84 15.89
C GLY A 71 -3.20 -10.34 15.60
N VAL A 72 -2.08 -11.05 15.42
CA VAL A 72 -2.06 -12.48 15.04
C VAL A 72 -1.32 -13.34 16.05
N CYS A 73 -1.86 -14.52 16.34
CA CYS A 73 -1.18 -15.53 17.14
C CYS A 73 -0.01 -16.15 16.37
N MET A 74 1.14 -16.30 17.04
CA MET A 74 2.33 -16.90 16.46
C MET A 74 2.73 -18.15 17.23
N GLU A 75 3.23 -19.17 16.53
CA GLU A 75 3.76 -20.36 17.18
C GLU A 75 5.16 -20.10 17.72
N THR A 76 5.39 -20.48 18.98
CA THR A 76 6.71 -20.41 19.61
C THR A 76 7.56 -21.60 19.18
N CYS A 77 8.86 -21.38 19.02
CA CYS A 77 9.80 -22.40 18.55
C CYS A 77 11.11 -22.35 19.35
N GLU A 78 11.87 -23.44 19.37
CA GLU A 78 13.23 -23.45 19.93
C GLU A 78 14.29 -23.39 18.83
N SER A 79 13.96 -23.96 17.67
CA SER A 79 14.78 -24.07 16.47
C SER A 79 13.95 -24.00 15.18
N ALA A 80 14.61 -23.77 14.05
CA ALA A 80 13.97 -23.73 12.73
C ALA A 80 13.30 -25.06 12.31
N ALA A 81 13.64 -26.18 12.96
CA ALA A 81 13.05 -27.49 12.68
C ALA A 81 11.66 -27.66 13.33
N ASP A 82 11.33 -26.80 14.29
CA ASP A 82 10.04 -26.81 14.99
C ASP A 82 8.96 -26.04 14.21
N CYS A 83 9.36 -25.36 13.13
CA CYS A 83 8.48 -24.52 12.34
C CYS A 83 8.00 -25.21 11.06
N PRO A 84 6.81 -24.85 10.56
CA PRO A 84 6.32 -25.26 9.25
C PRO A 84 7.33 -24.94 8.13
N ASP A 85 7.29 -25.69 7.04
CA ASP A 85 8.17 -25.45 5.88
C ASP A 85 7.98 -24.06 5.26
N THR A 86 6.81 -23.46 5.48
CA THR A 86 6.45 -22.09 5.08
C THR A 86 7.09 -21.01 5.98
N GLU A 87 7.57 -21.37 7.17
CA GLU A 87 7.99 -20.44 8.24
C GLU A 87 9.31 -20.90 8.91
N LYS A 88 10.32 -21.26 8.11
CA LYS A 88 11.61 -21.84 8.57
C LYS A 88 12.50 -20.95 9.45
N GLU A 89 12.06 -19.75 9.85
CA GLU A 89 12.84 -18.88 10.71
C GLU A 89 12.29 -18.90 12.14
N CYS A 90 13.07 -19.45 13.07
CA CYS A 90 12.76 -19.40 14.49
C CYS A 90 13.58 -18.30 15.17
N ALA A 91 12.97 -17.13 15.35
CA ALA A 91 13.65 -15.96 15.89
C ALA A 91 12.74 -15.14 16.82
N PRO A 92 13.32 -14.32 17.73
CA PRO A 92 12.53 -13.34 18.48
C PRO A 92 11.85 -12.37 17.51
N LEU A 93 10.59 -12.02 17.78
CA LEU A 93 9.88 -11.02 16.98
C LEU A 93 10.43 -9.63 17.31
N SER A 94 10.88 -8.90 16.29
CA SER A 94 11.43 -7.55 16.47
C SER A 94 10.36 -6.59 16.98
N GLY A 95 10.64 -5.88 18.08
CA GLY A 95 9.70 -4.94 18.69
C GLY A 95 8.68 -5.56 19.64
N ALA A 96 8.65 -6.88 19.81
CA ALA A 96 7.82 -7.53 20.82
C ALA A 96 8.38 -7.36 22.23
N THR A 97 7.50 -7.23 23.21
CA THR A 97 7.85 -7.25 24.64
C THR A 97 8.19 -8.66 25.13
N ASN A 98 7.61 -9.67 24.49
CA ASN A 98 7.89 -11.08 24.74
C ASN A 98 9.15 -11.51 23.96
N THR A 99 10.13 -12.08 24.67
CA THR A 99 11.44 -12.48 24.12
C THR A 99 11.47 -13.91 23.60
N ALA A 100 10.33 -14.62 23.64
CA ALA A 100 10.21 -15.94 23.04
C ALA A 100 10.51 -15.88 21.54
N LYS A 101 11.08 -16.96 21.01
CA LYS A 101 11.25 -17.12 19.57
C LYS A 101 9.96 -17.65 18.97
N VAL A 102 9.64 -17.17 17.79
CA VAL A 102 8.45 -17.56 17.05
C VAL A 102 8.83 -17.94 15.63
N CYS A 103 8.00 -18.78 15.02
CA CYS A 103 8.09 -19.14 13.62
C CYS A 103 7.72 -17.93 12.76
N GLN A 104 8.61 -17.59 11.83
CA GLN A 104 8.52 -16.43 10.97
C GLN A 104 8.79 -16.87 9.53
N CYS A 105 8.01 -16.33 8.60
CA CYS A 105 8.43 -16.30 7.21
C CYS A 105 9.55 -15.26 7.06
N LYS A 106 10.51 -15.53 6.18
CA LYS A 106 11.60 -14.60 5.85
C LYS A 106 11.47 -13.99 4.46
N THR A 107 11.01 -14.80 3.51
CA THR A 107 10.93 -14.45 2.11
C THR A 107 9.66 -15.02 1.50
N ASN A 108 9.16 -14.37 0.45
CA ASN A 108 7.97 -14.84 -0.26
C ASN A 108 8.17 -16.26 -0.81
N GLN A 109 9.40 -16.64 -1.18
CA GLN A 109 9.68 -18.00 -1.68
C GLN A 109 9.37 -19.09 -0.64
N LEU A 110 9.47 -18.80 0.66
CA LEU A 110 9.10 -19.77 1.70
C LEU A 110 7.59 -19.99 1.76
N CYS A 111 6.81 -18.95 1.47
CA CYS A 111 5.35 -19.01 1.46
C CYS A 111 4.74 -19.72 0.24
N ASN A 112 5.55 -20.10 -0.74
CA ASN A 112 5.10 -20.65 -2.02
C ASN A 112 5.61 -22.09 -2.21
N SER A 113 5.34 -22.97 -1.25
CA SER A 113 5.90 -24.33 -1.19
C SER A 113 5.27 -25.31 -2.20
N ASP A 114 3.99 -25.11 -2.55
CA ASP A 114 3.17 -26.14 -3.21
C ASP A 114 2.26 -25.56 -4.32
N ASP A 115 2.85 -25.09 -5.43
CA ASP A 115 2.17 -24.54 -6.63
C ASP A 115 1.30 -23.29 -6.42
N SER A 116 1.08 -22.85 -5.17
CA SER A 116 0.61 -21.50 -4.86
C SER A 116 1.74 -20.51 -5.11
N THR A 117 1.51 -19.52 -5.98
CA THR A 117 2.45 -18.42 -6.26
C THR A 117 1.94 -17.07 -5.74
N SER A 118 0.82 -17.06 -5.01
CA SER A 118 0.19 -15.81 -4.58
C SER A 118 0.68 -15.37 -3.21
N LEU A 119 1.07 -16.28 -2.31
CA LEU A 119 1.35 -15.90 -0.92
C LEU A 119 2.64 -15.11 -0.76
N VAL A 120 2.58 -14.05 0.04
CA VAL A 120 3.70 -13.19 0.42
C VAL A 120 4.03 -13.33 1.89
N CYS A 121 5.28 -13.07 2.23
CA CYS A 121 5.71 -13.03 3.61
C CYS A 121 5.44 -11.65 4.20
N GLY A 122 4.62 -11.62 5.23
CA GLY A 122 4.19 -10.38 5.86
C GLY A 122 5.28 -9.55 6.48
N ALA A 123 5.32 -8.27 6.11
CA ALA A 123 6.24 -7.31 6.69
C ALA A 123 6.07 -7.18 8.22
N VAL A 124 4.82 -7.15 8.70
CA VAL A 124 4.47 -6.95 10.12
C VAL A 124 4.05 -8.26 10.79
N SER A 125 3.18 -9.05 10.13
CA SER A 125 2.70 -10.34 10.67
C SER A 125 3.83 -11.37 10.77
N LYS A 126 4.82 -11.33 9.86
CA LYS A 126 5.84 -12.37 9.65
C LYS A 126 5.23 -13.75 9.40
N ARG A 127 4.02 -13.79 8.83
CA ARG A 127 3.30 -14.98 8.40
C ARG A 127 3.11 -14.96 6.88
N CYS A 128 2.82 -16.11 6.29
CA CYS A 128 2.43 -16.18 4.89
C CYS A 128 0.97 -15.77 4.71
N GLU A 129 0.70 -14.76 3.87
CA GLU A 129 -0.65 -14.30 3.59
C GLU A 129 -0.89 -13.93 2.14
N GLU A 130 -2.15 -13.75 1.76
CA GLU A 130 -2.55 -13.37 0.41
C GLU A 130 -2.22 -11.88 0.16
N PRO A 131 -1.73 -11.50 -1.04
CA PRO A 131 -1.40 -10.12 -1.35
C PRO A 131 -2.62 -9.21 -1.17
N GLY A 132 -2.46 -8.12 -0.41
CA GLY A 132 -3.56 -7.20 -0.10
C GLY A 132 -4.43 -7.63 1.08
N THR A 133 -4.19 -8.79 1.70
CA THR A 133 -4.78 -9.10 3.01
C THR A 133 -3.84 -8.64 4.12
N ASN A 134 -4.09 -7.43 4.62
CA ASN A 134 -3.59 -6.88 5.88
C ASN A 134 -2.08 -6.68 6.11
N THR A 135 -1.22 -6.86 5.11
CA THR A 135 0.20 -6.83 5.42
C THR A 135 1.06 -6.16 4.37
N GLY A 136 1.67 -5.05 4.79
CA GLY A 136 2.89 -4.52 4.19
C GLY A 136 2.77 -4.13 2.72
N CYS A 137 2.26 -2.95 2.42
CA CYS A 137 2.37 -2.38 1.09
C CYS A 137 3.67 -1.56 0.95
N THR A 138 4.30 -1.57 -0.22
CA THR A 138 5.42 -0.66 -0.57
C THR A 138 5.05 0.33 -1.68
N SER A 139 3.98 0.01 -2.40
CA SER A 139 3.45 0.77 -3.52
C SER A 139 1.95 0.49 -3.70
N ASN A 140 1.26 1.34 -4.44
CA ASN A 140 -0.18 1.21 -4.64
C ASN A 140 -0.58 -0.04 -5.43
N SER A 141 0.32 -0.63 -6.21
CA SER A 141 0.07 -1.90 -6.90
C SER A 141 0.01 -3.10 -5.95
N ASP A 142 0.47 -2.93 -4.71
CA ASP A 142 0.51 -3.98 -3.70
C ASP A 142 -0.83 -4.08 -2.95
N CYS A 143 -1.77 -3.18 -3.23
CA CYS A 143 -3.06 -3.08 -2.55
C CYS A 143 -4.23 -3.49 -3.43
N GLY A 144 -5.34 -3.88 -2.79
CA GLY A 144 -6.58 -4.22 -3.47
C GLY A 144 -7.14 -3.05 -4.30
N THR A 145 -8.02 -3.35 -5.25
CA THR A 145 -8.65 -2.32 -6.08
C THR A 145 -9.43 -1.33 -5.19
N GLY A 146 -9.03 -0.05 -5.20
CA GLY A 146 -9.66 1.01 -4.40
C GLY A 146 -8.94 1.34 -3.09
N GLU A 147 -7.83 0.66 -2.81
CA GLU A 147 -6.97 0.90 -1.65
C GLU A 147 -5.68 1.59 -2.09
N THR A 148 -5.07 2.37 -1.20
CA THR A 148 -3.75 2.95 -1.44
C THR A 148 -2.77 2.53 -0.38
N CYS A 149 -1.50 2.46 -0.77
CA CYS A 149 -0.46 2.12 0.16
C CYS A 149 -0.06 3.34 0.99
N ASP A 150 -0.29 3.28 2.30
CA ASP A 150 0.39 4.17 3.24
C ASP A 150 1.81 3.64 3.47
N THR A 151 2.77 4.22 2.76
CA THR A 151 4.19 3.83 2.84
C THR A 151 4.85 4.16 4.18
N SER A 152 4.19 4.95 5.04
CA SER A 152 4.69 5.25 6.38
C SER A 152 4.34 4.14 7.40
N THR A 153 3.19 3.50 7.21
CA THR A 153 2.69 2.42 8.08
C THR A 153 2.82 1.03 7.43
N GLY A 154 3.07 0.97 6.12
CA GLY A 154 3.07 -0.25 5.34
C GLY A 154 1.67 -0.87 5.22
N GLN A 155 0.60 -0.07 5.30
CA GLN A 155 -0.77 -0.58 5.28
C GLN A 155 -1.51 -0.14 4.02
N CYS A 156 -2.25 -1.07 3.41
CA CYS A 156 -3.25 -0.75 2.41
C CYS A 156 -4.45 -0.13 3.12
N VAL A 157 -4.69 1.16 2.90
CA VAL A 157 -5.81 1.89 3.49
C VAL A 157 -6.95 1.96 2.49
N GLY A 158 -8.06 1.32 2.84
CA GLY A 158 -9.28 1.30 2.04
C GLY A 158 -10.09 2.59 2.17
N GLY A 159 -10.35 3.23 1.03
CA GLY A 159 -11.46 4.17 0.89
C GLY A 159 -12.77 3.40 0.75
N THR A 160 -13.89 3.99 1.19
CA THR A 160 -15.21 3.45 0.85
C THR A 160 -15.29 3.21 -0.66
N THR A 161 -15.56 1.98 -1.11
CA THR A 161 -15.66 1.67 -2.55
C THR A 161 -16.75 2.48 -3.23
N THR A 162 -17.78 2.87 -2.48
CA THR A 162 -18.83 3.81 -2.88
C THR A 162 -18.57 5.21 -2.33
N CYS A 163 -18.76 6.22 -3.16
CA CYS A 163 -18.58 7.62 -2.77
C CYS A 163 -19.73 8.48 -3.31
N SER A 164 -19.96 9.62 -2.68
CA SER A 164 -20.91 10.64 -3.14
C SER A 164 -20.20 11.98 -3.27
N GLY A 165 -20.38 12.66 -4.41
CA GLY A 165 -19.70 13.92 -4.73
C GLY A 165 -18.56 13.75 -5.74
N GLU A 166 -17.70 14.76 -5.87
CA GLU A 166 -16.55 14.77 -6.78
C GLU A 166 -15.22 14.92 -6.02
N GLY A 167 -14.13 14.41 -6.61
CA GLY A 167 -12.77 14.55 -6.08
C GLY A 167 -12.44 13.50 -5.03
N ARG A 168 -11.60 13.85 -4.04
CA ARG A 168 -11.17 12.91 -2.99
C ARG A 168 -12.33 12.47 -2.09
N ALA A 169 -13.26 13.35 -1.72
CA ALA A 169 -14.42 13.05 -0.87
C ALA A 169 -14.14 12.01 0.24
N THR A 170 -14.75 10.82 0.18
CA THR A 170 -14.54 9.67 1.09
C THR A 170 -13.47 8.67 0.62
N CYS A 171 -12.86 8.91 -0.54
CA CYS A 171 -11.83 8.07 -1.13
C CYS A 171 -10.47 8.29 -0.46
N ALA A 172 -9.68 7.22 -0.43
CA ALA A 172 -8.29 7.27 0.00
C ALA A 172 -7.45 8.19 -0.92
N TYR A 173 -6.31 8.66 -0.42
CA TYR A 173 -5.41 9.50 -1.22
C TYR A 173 -4.94 8.75 -2.46
N GLY A 174 -4.76 9.44 -3.59
CA GLY A 174 -4.49 8.79 -4.88
C GLY A 174 -5.72 8.23 -5.60
N SER A 175 -6.89 8.20 -4.95
CA SER A 175 -8.18 7.85 -5.56
C SER A 175 -9.16 9.03 -5.54
N ALA A 176 -10.03 9.08 -6.55
CA ALA A 176 -11.11 10.05 -6.64
C ALA A 176 -12.45 9.37 -6.92
N CYS A 177 -13.53 10.08 -6.61
CA CYS A 177 -14.88 9.60 -6.86
C CYS A 177 -15.25 9.76 -8.34
N TYR A 178 -15.37 8.62 -9.03
CA TYR A 178 -15.86 8.54 -10.41
C TYR A 178 -17.13 7.71 -10.44
N SER A 179 -18.23 8.29 -10.92
CA SER A 179 -19.52 7.61 -11.08
C SER A 179 -20.01 6.89 -9.81
N GLY A 180 -19.74 7.45 -8.63
CA GLY A 180 -20.13 6.89 -7.35
C GLY A 180 -19.19 5.81 -6.79
N THR A 181 -18.03 5.59 -7.43
CA THR A 181 -17.01 4.65 -6.97
C THR A 181 -15.65 5.30 -6.81
N CYS A 182 -14.90 4.90 -5.78
CA CYS A 182 -13.53 5.37 -5.57
C CYS A 182 -12.59 4.60 -6.50
N GLN A 183 -11.95 5.32 -7.43
CA GLN A 183 -11.00 4.74 -8.38
C GLN A 183 -9.79 5.66 -8.50
N ALA A 184 -8.63 5.07 -8.81
CA ALA A 184 -7.45 5.86 -9.16
C ALA A 184 -7.72 6.63 -10.47
N PRO A 185 -7.21 7.87 -10.63
CA PRO A 185 -7.21 8.54 -11.92
C PRO A 185 -6.58 7.65 -13.00
N THR A 186 -7.17 7.65 -14.20
CA THR A 186 -6.71 6.82 -15.31
C THR A 186 -5.22 7.05 -15.59
N ALA A 187 -4.46 5.96 -15.73
CA ALA A 187 -3.06 6.05 -16.10
C ALA A 187 -2.88 6.80 -17.44
N PRO A 188 -1.88 7.67 -17.56
CA PRO A 188 -1.71 8.49 -18.75
C PRO A 188 -1.19 7.66 -19.94
N THR A 189 -1.90 7.71 -21.07
CA THR A 189 -1.53 6.99 -22.31
C THR A 189 -1.50 7.91 -23.54
N CYS A 190 -1.48 9.22 -23.34
CA CYS A 190 -1.48 10.19 -24.43
C CYS A 190 -0.07 10.47 -24.95
N GLU A 191 0.03 10.92 -26.21
CA GLU A 191 1.30 11.28 -26.83
C GLU A 191 2.08 12.36 -26.06
N ASN A 192 1.38 13.29 -25.40
CA ASN A 192 1.97 14.27 -24.49
C ASN A 192 2.74 13.59 -23.35
N TYR A 193 2.19 12.49 -22.80
CA TYR A 193 2.86 11.70 -21.80
C TYR A 193 4.03 10.95 -22.44
N ASP A 194 3.84 10.21 -23.52
CA ASP A 194 4.91 9.39 -24.12
C ASP A 194 6.16 10.20 -24.46
N LYS A 195 5.99 11.45 -24.89
CA LYS A 195 7.08 12.38 -25.22
C LYS A 195 7.59 13.20 -24.03
N PHE A 196 6.90 13.16 -22.89
CA PHE A 196 7.33 13.86 -21.67
C PHE A 196 8.50 13.13 -21.02
N ASN A 197 9.72 13.64 -21.23
CA ASN A 197 10.95 13.00 -20.76
C ASN A 197 11.17 13.11 -19.24
N ASN A 198 10.63 14.14 -18.58
CA ASN A 198 10.89 14.39 -17.16
C ASN A 198 9.92 13.63 -16.22
N LYS A 199 9.84 12.30 -16.38
CA LYS A 199 8.97 11.44 -15.56
C LYS A 199 9.29 11.51 -14.07
N ALA A 200 10.54 11.80 -13.71
CA ALA A 200 10.98 11.94 -12.33
C ALA A 200 10.31 13.11 -11.58
N ALA A 201 9.72 14.07 -12.29
CA ALA A 201 8.94 15.14 -11.67
C ALA A 201 7.53 14.72 -11.26
N LEU A 202 7.09 13.52 -11.64
CA LEU A 202 5.78 12.97 -11.29
C LEU A 202 5.83 12.19 -9.98
N GLY A 203 4.67 11.94 -9.38
CA GLY A 203 4.56 11.14 -8.18
C GLY A 203 3.12 10.84 -7.80
N THR A 204 2.95 10.27 -6.62
CA THR A 204 1.65 9.88 -6.05
C THR A 204 1.38 10.56 -4.72
N THR A 205 2.30 11.38 -4.22
CA THR A 205 2.24 12.02 -2.90
C THR A 205 1.88 13.51 -2.98
N GLY A 206 2.14 14.15 -4.11
CA GLY A 206 1.74 15.53 -4.41
C GLY A 206 0.32 15.64 -4.97
N PRO A 207 -0.10 16.84 -5.42
CA PRO A 207 -1.47 17.09 -5.85
C PRO A 207 -1.96 16.15 -6.94
N ILE A 208 -3.20 15.67 -6.81
CA ILE A 208 -3.83 14.75 -7.75
C ILE A 208 -4.91 15.49 -8.56
N ILE A 209 -4.71 15.55 -9.88
CA ILE A 209 -5.69 15.99 -10.85
C ILE A 209 -6.64 14.84 -11.12
N PHE A 210 -7.94 15.08 -10.91
CA PHE A 210 -8.98 14.07 -11.11
C PHE A 210 -10.01 14.45 -12.16
N LYS A 211 -10.04 15.71 -12.59
CA LYS A 211 -10.99 16.19 -13.60
C LYS A 211 -10.37 17.32 -14.41
N VAL A 212 -10.50 17.21 -15.72
CA VAL A 212 -10.15 18.27 -16.67
C VAL A 212 -11.25 18.37 -17.71
N GLY A 213 -11.65 19.58 -18.08
CA GLY A 213 -12.68 19.82 -19.07
C GLY A 213 -12.49 21.14 -19.80
N THR A 214 -12.99 21.22 -21.03
CA THR A 214 -13.00 22.48 -21.79
C THR A 214 -14.12 23.38 -21.28
N GLY A 215 -13.76 24.61 -20.98
CA GLY A 215 -14.68 25.71 -20.67
C GLY A 215 -14.97 26.56 -21.89
N ALA A 216 -15.09 27.87 -21.69
CA ALA A 216 -15.38 28.80 -22.78
C ALA A 216 -14.23 28.90 -23.79
N VAL A 217 -14.58 28.98 -25.08
CA VAL A 217 -13.66 29.27 -26.17
C VAL A 217 -14.12 30.54 -26.87
N THR A 218 -13.30 31.58 -26.82
CA THR A 218 -13.65 32.90 -27.35
C THR A 218 -12.43 33.56 -27.96
N THR A 219 -12.59 34.31 -29.04
CA THR A 219 -11.56 35.25 -29.49
C THR A 219 -11.30 36.27 -28.38
N ASP A 220 -10.05 36.38 -27.93
CA ASP A 220 -9.69 37.23 -26.80
C ASP A 220 -8.35 37.92 -27.04
N THR A 221 -8.44 39.09 -27.67
CA THR A 221 -7.28 39.93 -28.01
C THR A 221 -6.59 40.49 -26.77
N ALA A 222 -7.35 40.78 -25.71
CA ALA A 222 -6.81 41.39 -24.51
C ALA A 222 -5.92 40.40 -23.75
N PHE A 223 -6.31 39.13 -23.72
CA PHE A 223 -5.52 38.09 -23.06
C PHE A 223 -4.39 37.53 -23.94
N CYS A 224 -4.70 37.21 -25.20
CA CYS A 224 -3.74 36.55 -26.09
C CYS A 224 -2.87 37.51 -26.91
N GLY A 225 -3.13 38.82 -26.83
CA GLY A 225 -2.35 39.86 -27.51
C GLY A 225 -2.53 39.95 -29.02
N ASN A 226 -3.27 39.02 -29.64
CA ASN A 226 -3.53 38.98 -31.08
C ASN A 226 -5.04 39.01 -31.36
N SER A 227 -5.45 39.82 -32.34
CA SER A 227 -6.87 40.08 -32.66
C SER A 227 -7.64 38.86 -33.16
N THR A 228 -6.94 37.80 -33.58
CA THR A 228 -7.53 36.62 -34.20
C THR A 228 -7.41 35.36 -33.34
N THR A 229 -6.52 35.35 -32.35
CA THR A 229 -6.31 34.17 -31.50
C THR A 229 -7.47 33.89 -30.57
N LYS A 230 -7.78 32.61 -30.38
CA LYS A 230 -8.80 32.16 -29.45
C LYS A 230 -8.16 31.87 -28.10
N ARG A 231 -8.82 32.30 -27.03
CA ARG A 231 -8.54 31.82 -25.68
C ARG A 231 -9.47 30.66 -25.39
N VAL A 232 -8.87 29.50 -25.15
CA VAL A 232 -9.55 28.30 -24.65
C VAL A 232 -9.35 28.28 -23.14
N LYS A 233 -10.45 28.31 -22.38
CA LYS A 233 -10.42 28.09 -20.94
C LYS A 233 -10.49 26.58 -20.67
N ILE A 234 -9.60 26.06 -19.84
CA ILE A 234 -9.57 24.66 -19.41
C ILE A 234 -9.81 24.64 -17.90
N ASN A 235 -10.89 23.98 -17.49
CA ASN A 235 -11.27 23.80 -16.10
C ASN A 235 -10.58 22.55 -15.56
N ILE A 236 -9.89 22.68 -14.44
CA ILE A 236 -9.05 21.63 -13.84
C ILE A 236 -9.40 21.54 -12.36
N SER A 237 -9.74 20.35 -11.89
CA SER A 237 -9.98 20.09 -10.47
C SER A 237 -8.93 19.14 -9.94
N ALA A 238 -8.34 19.51 -8.82
CA ALA A 238 -7.31 18.75 -8.14
C ALA A 238 -7.54 18.73 -6.61
N TYR A 239 -6.99 17.73 -5.95
CA TYR A 239 -6.92 17.67 -4.49
C TYR A 239 -5.49 17.39 -4.02
N SER A 240 -5.19 17.69 -2.76
CA SER A 240 -3.87 17.48 -2.16
C SER A 240 -3.98 17.22 -0.67
N SER A 241 -3.01 16.49 -0.11
CA SER A 241 -2.85 16.32 1.34
C SER A 241 -2.19 17.55 1.97
N THR A 242 -1.38 18.27 1.20
CA THR A 242 -0.82 19.56 1.55
C THR A 242 -1.74 20.69 1.09
N PRO A 243 -1.91 21.77 1.88
CA PRO A 243 -2.76 22.89 1.50
C PRO A 243 -2.32 23.51 0.17
N PHE A 244 -3.27 23.71 -0.73
CA PHE A 244 -3.04 24.60 -1.87
C PHE A 244 -2.81 26.03 -1.37
N PRO A 245 -2.00 26.82 -2.08
CA PRO A 245 -1.77 28.22 -1.74
C PRO A 245 -3.06 29.03 -1.82
N ALA A 246 -3.10 30.15 -1.10
CA ALA A 246 -4.29 31.01 -1.07
C ALA A 246 -4.53 31.72 -2.41
N THR A 247 -3.45 31.97 -3.17
CA THR A 247 -3.53 32.69 -4.45
C THR A 247 -2.91 31.89 -5.59
N ALA A 248 -3.36 32.15 -6.82
CA ALA A 248 -2.81 31.52 -8.02
C ALA A 248 -1.34 31.92 -8.27
N ALA A 249 -0.92 33.11 -7.84
CA ALA A 249 0.46 33.58 -8.01
C ALA A 249 1.48 32.76 -7.19
N GLU A 250 1.02 32.14 -6.11
CA GLU A 250 1.83 31.27 -5.25
C GLU A 250 1.79 29.80 -5.69
N LEU A 251 0.96 29.46 -6.68
CA LEU A 251 0.82 28.10 -7.22
C LEU A 251 2.03 27.73 -8.08
N ASN A 252 3.09 27.31 -7.40
CA ASN A 252 4.30 26.82 -8.02
C ASN A 252 4.17 25.33 -8.39
N GLY A 253 4.92 24.90 -9.40
CA GLY A 253 5.02 23.48 -9.76
C GLY A 253 3.84 22.95 -10.55
N PHE A 254 2.96 23.80 -11.09
CA PHE A 254 1.84 23.40 -11.95
C PHE A 254 2.14 23.68 -13.43
N PHE A 255 2.09 22.63 -14.25
CA PHE A 255 2.50 22.68 -15.65
C PHE A 255 1.52 21.95 -16.56
N TYR A 256 1.59 22.30 -17.84
CA TYR A 256 1.04 21.49 -18.92
C TYR A 256 2.13 21.12 -19.91
N VAL A 257 1.95 20.01 -20.60
CA VAL A 257 2.89 19.45 -21.56
C VAL A 257 2.20 19.38 -22.90
N LEU A 258 2.85 19.92 -23.93
CA LEU A 258 2.41 19.82 -25.32
C LEU A 258 2.87 18.49 -25.94
N VAL A 259 2.41 18.19 -27.15
CA VAL A 259 2.76 16.97 -27.89
C VAL A 259 4.26 16.92 -28.27
N ASN A 260 5.01 17.99 -28.06
CA ASN A 260 6.48 17.99 -28.19
C ASN A 260 7.19 17.54 -26.91
N GLY A 261 6.46 17.16 -25.85
CA GLY A 261 7.01 16.70 -24.59
C GLY A 261 7.56 17.80 -23.67
N GLN A 262 7.50 19.07 -24.08
CA GLN A 262 8.04 20.17 -23.29
C GLN A 262 7.01 20.67 -22.26
N PRO A 263 7.38 20.75 -20.97
CA PRO A 263 6.53 21.35 -19.96
C PRO A 263 6.51 22.87 -20.12
N THR A 264 5.34 23.45 -19.92
CA THR A 264 5.08 24.89 -19.97
C THR A 264 4.27 25.28 -18.74
N SER A 265 4.59 26.43 -18.16
CA SER A 265 3.83 26.96 -17.02
C SER A 265 2.39 27.25 -17.41
N VAL A 266 1.45 26.87 -16.55
CA VAL A 266 0.03 27.13 -16.76
C VAL A 266 -0.25 28.62 -16.59
N SER A 267 -0.99 29.22 -17.52
CA SER A 267 -1.45 30.60 -17.41
C SER A 267 -2.82 30.67 -16.73
N ILE A 268 -2.87 31.27 -15.54
CA ILE A 268 -4.10 31.49 -14.78
C ILE A 268 -4.33 32.99 -14.71
N SER A 269 -5.42 33.48 -15.32
CA SER A 269 -5.73 34.91 -15.27
C SER A 269 -6.19 35.31 -13.87
N SER A 270 -5.82 36.52 -13.43
CA SER A 270 -6.14 37.05 -12.09
C SER A 270 -7.62 37.36 -11.85
N SER A 271 -8.49 37.16 -12.84
CA SER A 271 -9.94 37.37 -12.65
C SER A 271 -10.51 36.40 -11.62
N SER A 272 -11.48 36.90 -10.85
CA SER A 272 -12.17 36.12 -9.82
C SER A 272 -12.77 34.82 -10.40
N GLY A 273 -12.69 33.73 -9.63
CA GLY A 273 -13.23 32.43 -10.00
C GLY A 273 -12.31 31.55 -10.86
N ASN A 274 -11.16 32.04 -11.34
CA ASN A 274 -10.22 31.19 -12.10
C ASN A 274 -9.28 30.37 -11.22
N TYR A 275 -9.24 30.65 -9.92
CA TYR A 275 -8.52 29.86 -8.94
C TYR A 275 -9.31 29.93 -7.64
N THR A 276 -9.89 28.80 -7.27
CA THR A 276 -10.68 28.67 -6.06
C THR A 276 -10.18 27.48 -5.27
N VAL A 277 -9.83 27.72 -4.02
CA VAL A 277 -9.44 26.68 -3.07
C VAL A 277 -10.55 26.49 -2.05
N THR A 278 -10.88 25.23 -1.77
CA THR A 278 -11.98 24.85 -0.87
C THR A 278 -11.53 23.76 0.09
N GLY A 279 -12.37 23.51 1.10
CA GLY A 279 -12.09 22.59 2.19
C GLY A 279 -11.33 23.25 3.34
N THR A 280 -11.47 22.69 4.54
CA THR A 280 -10.94 23.28 5.78
C THR A 280 -9.42 23.47 5.74
N ASN A 281 -8.72 22.62 4.99
CA ASN A 281 -7.27 22.66 4.82
C ASN A 281 -6.83 23.18 3.44
N ARG A 282 -7.73 23.81 2.67
CA ARG A 282 -7.50 24.13 1.24
C ARG A 282 -7.00 22.90 0.46
N ASP A 283 -7.63 21.76 0.70
CA ASP A 283 -7.26 20.46 0.15
C ASP A 283 -7.85 20.20 -1.24
N ARG A 284 -8.74 21.06 -1.72
CA ARG A 284 -9.25 21.04 -3.10
C ARG A 284 -8.97 22.37 -3.80
N ALA A 285 -8.53 22.30 -5.05
CA ALA A 285 -8.39 23.45 -5.94
C ALA A 285 -9.17 23.21 -7.23
N ASP A 286 -9.94 24.21 -7.65
CA ASP A 286 -10.53 24.32 -8.97
C ASP A 286 -9.87 25.50 -9.70
N ILE A 287 -9.33 25.22 -10.89
CA ILE A 287 -8.40 26.08 -11.62
C ILE A 287 -8.88 26.25 -13.06
N VAL A 288 -8.84 27.48 -13.57
CA VAL A 288 -9.13 27.80 -14.97
C VAL A 288 -7.83 28.20 -15.65
N ALA A 289 -7.23 27.24 -16.34
CA ALA A 289 -6.08 27.45 -17.20
C ALA A 289 -6.52 28.12 -18.51
N ASN A 290 -5.68 29.02 -19.04
CA ASN A 290 -5.95 29.74 -20.28
C ASN A 290 -4.91 29.35 -21.31
N LEU A 291 -5.38 28.89 -22.47
CA LEU A 291 -4.55 28.56 -23.62
C LEU A 291 -4.89 29.48 -24.79
N CYS A 292 -3.87 30.14 -25.34
CA CYS A 292 -4.02 30.90 -26.57
C CYS A 292 -3.70 30.01 -27.77
N VAL A 293 -4.67 29.85 -28.66
CA VAL A 293 -4.56 29.01 -29.85
C VAL A 293 -4.82 29.81 -31.12
N LEU A 294 -4.35 29.27 -32.25
CA LEU A 294 -4.62 29.85 -33.56
C LEU A 294 -6.13 29.90 -33.86
N PRO A 295 -6.59 30.84 -34.70
CA PRO A 295 -8.01 30.99 -35.03
C PRO A 295 -8.62 29.71 -35.61
N SER A 296 -7.84 29.00 -36.42
CA SER A 296 -8.21 27.74 -37.08
C SER A 296 -8.13 26.52 -36.17
N SER A 297 -7.55 26.62 -34.97
CA SER A 297 -7.41 25.50 -34.04
C SER A 297 -8.77 25.09 -33.49
N ASN A 298 -9.16 23.84 -33.64
CA ASN A 298 -10.41 23.26 -33.16
C ASN A 298 -10.19 22.08 -32.20
N THR A 299 -8.92 21.81 -31.85
CA THR A 299 -8.54 20.74 -30.94
C THR A 299 -7.46 21.21 -29.97
N ALA A 300 -7.35 20.53 -28.84
CA ALA A 300 -6.24 20.66 -27.91
C ALA A 300 -5.85 19.28 -27.38
N SER A 301 -4.54 19.02 -27.39
CA SER A 301 -3.90 17.82 -26.85
C SER A 301 -2.89 18.26 -25.80
N LEU A 302 -3.23 18.06 -24.53
CA LEU A 302 -2.48 18.58 -23.38
C LEU A 302 -2.27 17.47 -22.34
N GLY A 303 -1.16 17.55 -21.61
CA GLY A 303 -0.93 16.75 -20.42
C GLY A 303 -0.68 17.65 -19.22
N TYR A 304 -1.52 17.62 -18.20
CA TYR A 304 -1.35 18.45 -17.00
C TYR A 304 -0.68 17.67 -15.89
N TYR A 305 0.17 18.32 -15.11
CA TYR A 305 0.73 17.72 -13.89
C TYR A 305 1.13 18.78 -12.86
N PHE A 306 1.17 18.35 -11.60
CA PHE A 306 1.88 19.04 -10.54
C PHE A 306 3.19 18.30 -10.24
N THR A 307 4.24 19.01 -9.83
CA THR A 307 5.45 18.36 -9.32
C THR A 307 5.11 17.43 -8.15
N GLY A 308 5.54 16.17 -8.22
CA GLY A 308 5.22 15.12 -7.25
C GLY A 308 3.79 14.58 -7.33
N GLY A 309 2.96 15.12 -8.22
CA GLY A 309 1.59 14.71 -8.48
C GLY A 309 1.44 13.79 -9.70
N ASN A 310 0.20 13.41 -10.02
CA ASN A 310 -0.08 12.59 -11.19
C ASN A 310 -0.01 13.39 -12.49
N PHE A 311 0.16 12.68 -13.61
CA PHE A 311 0.02 13.24 -14.95
C PHE A 311 -1.37 12.92 -15.49
N PHE A 312 -2.08 13.93 -15.97
CA PHE A 312 -3.44 13.81 -16.49
C PHE A 312 -3.47 14.16 -17.99
N CYS A 313 -3.83 13.18 -18.81
CA CYS A 313 -4.01 13.36 -20.24
C CYS A 313 -5.34 14.03 -20.56
N PHE A 314 -5.32 15.08 -21.37
CA PHE A 314 -6.51 15.82 -21.78
C PHE A 314 -6.55 16.05 -23.29
N GLN A 315 -7.64 15.60 -23.89
CA GLN A 315 -7.95 15.80 -25.31
C GLN A 315 -9.30 16.50 -25.42
N SER A 316 -9.38 17.53 -26.24
CA SER A 316 -10.66 18.18 -26.52
C SER A 316 -10.75 18.60 -27.97
N THR A 317 -11.95 18.44 -28.52
CA THR A 317 -12.46 19.19 -29.67
C THR A 317 -13.30 20.35 -29.15
N TYR A 318 -13.24 21.52 -29.78
CA TYR A 318 -14.03 22.70 -29.41
C TYR A 318 -14.32 23.61 -30.61
#